data_AF-A0A444YGX4-F1
#
_entry.id   AF-A0A444YGX4-F1
#
_cell.length_a   1.000
_cell.length_b   1.000
_cell.length_c   1.000
_cell.angle_alpha   90.00
_cell.angle_beta   90.00
_cell.angle_gamma   90.00
#
_symmetry.space_group_name_H-M   'P 1'
#
loop_
_entity.id
_entity.type
_entity.pdbx_description
1 polymer ?
#
loop_
_entity_poly.entity_id
_entity_poly.type
_entity_poly.pdbx_seq_one_letter_code
_entity_poly.pdbx_strand_id
1 'polypeptide(L)'
;MSQELGDELDGEEIFEELTYYDYDDAYGLDSIEDLLKLDFLSIGEVEVDKFHFGTLPIAFEFYNKFAKSQGKREPKTETRTGCEAQFQVKFVGVTGRWHVTQFSNVHNHELLEGRLSRLLPGHRSMSKAEIPLMNNMRKSRISTSQVYALLASQSGYFDKLNYGPRDMYNQIAKARCDILEDVGRALNYLEEMAVKDKPLYRRASCDGWKRCQPSQPNCCLCCMHCNR
;
A
#
# COMPACT_ATOMS: atom_id res chain seq x y z
N MET A 1 38.56 -66.38 22.41
CA MET A 1 39.32 -65.18 22.04
C MET A 1 38.31 -64.09 21.79
N SER A 2 38.17 -63.21 22.76
CA SER A 2 37.44 -61.95 22.65
C SER A 2 38.23 -60.94 21.81
N GLN A 3 37.57 -59.82 21.52
CA GLN A 3 38.07 -58.54 20.97
C GLN A 3 38.04 -58.44 19.44
N GLU A 4 37.59 -57.35 18.81
CA GLU A 4 37.00 -56.10 19.31
C GLU A 4 36.22 -55.42 18.17
N LEU A 5 35.14 -54.75 18.55
CA LEU A 5 34.30 -53.88 17.73
C LEU A 5 34.93 -52.49 17.76
N GLY A 6 35.12 -51.85 16.62
CA GLY A 6 35.54 -50.46 16.51
C GLY A 6 35.31 -49.95 15.08
N ASP A 7 34.75 -48.77 14.80
CA ASP A 7 34.35 -47.66 15.65
C ASP A 7 33.07 -47.05 15.05
N GLU A 8 32.06 -46.88 15.90
CA GLU A 8 30.81 -46.18 15.60
C GLU A 8 31.13 -44.69 15.68
N LEU A 9 31.14 -43.99 14.54
CA LEU A 9 31.31 -42.54 14.49
C LEU A 9 30.21 -41.90 15.35
N ASP A 10 30.63 -41.19 16.37
CA ASP A 10 29.78 -40.60 17.39
C ASP A 10 28.90 -39.50 16.80
N GLY A 11 27.62 -39.52 17.16
CA GLY A 11 26.67 -38.46 16.83
C GLY A 11 26.96 -37.11 17.49
N GLU A 12 28.14 -36.94 18.11
CA GLU A 12 28.64 -35.66 18.62
C GLU A 12 29.25 -34.80 17.50
N GLU A 13 29.84 -35.41 16.46
CA GLU A 13 30.49 -34.65 15.37
C GLU A 13 29.47 -33.95 14.45
N ILE A 14 28.25 -34.48 14.34
CA ILE A 14 27.14 -33.86 13.57
C ILE A 14 26.50 -32.69 14.34
N PHE A 15 26.62 -32.67 15.67
CA PHE A 15 26.02 -31.61 16.50
C PHE A 15 26.91 -30.35 16.57
N GLU A 16 28.23 -30.49 16.40
CA GLU A 16 29.16 -29.35 16.37
C GLU A 16 29.09 -28.56 15.05
N GLU A 17 28.81 -29.21 13.91
CA GLU A 17 28.79 -28.54 12.60
C GLU A 17 27.55 -27.64 12.38
N LEU A 18 26.50 -27.79 13.20
CA LEU A 18 25.29 -26.95 13.13
C LEU A 18 25.28 -25.78 14.14
N THR A 19 26.29 -25.67 15.00
CA THR A 19 26.43 -24.56 15.96
C THR A 19 27.50 -23.53 15.60
N TYR A 20 28.18 -23.69 14.45
CA TYR A 20 29.12 -22.69 13.93
C TYR A 20 28.42 -21.59 13.12
N TYR A 21 27.48 -20.89 13.77
CA TYR A 21 27.14 -19.52 13.40
C TYR A 21 27.66 -18.66 14.56
N ASP A 22 28.67 -17.82 14.30
CA ASP A 22 29.22 -16.86 15.26
C ASP A 22 28.10 -15.96 15.80
N TYR A 23 27.58 -16.33 16.97
CA TYR A 23 26.57 -15.61 17.75
C TYR A 23 27.20 -14.47 18.60
N ASP A 24 28.42 -14.04 18.28
CA ASP A 24 29.18 -13.04 19.05
C ASP A 24 28.86 -11.59 18.65
N ASP A 25 28.13 -11.37 17.56
CA ASP A 25 27.75 -10.03 17.05
C ASP A 25 26.28 -9.66 17.31
N ALA A 26 25.63 -10.30 18.28
CA ALA A 26 24.23 -10.02 18.58
C ALA A 26 24.07 -8.76 19.46
N TYR A 27 23.32 -7.77 18.97
CA TYR A 27 23.05 -6.54 19.71
C TYR A 27 21.84 -6.72 20.63
N GLY A 28 22.08 -6.89 21.93
CA GLY A 28 21.05 -6.92 22.97
C GLY A 28 20.44 -5.54 23.22
N LEU A 29 19.11 -5.47 23.19
CA LEU A 29 18.33 -4.26 23.46
C LEU A 29 17.37 -4.56 24.62
N ASP A 30 17.73 -4.08 25.81
CA ASP A 30 17.01 -4.35 27.05
C ASP A 30 16.29 -3.10 27.60
N SER A 31 16.50 -1.95 26.97
CA SER A 31 15.86 -0.70 27.37
C SER A 31 15.52 0.20 26.18
N ILE A 32 14.66 1.19 26.44
CA ILE A 32 14.36 2.26 25.48
C ILE A 32 15.61 3.10 25.20
N GLU A 33 16.53 3.23 26.15
CA GLU A 33 17.78 3.99 25.99
C GLU A 33 18.70 3.36 24.95
N ASP A 34 18.66 2.04 24.80
CA ASP A 34 19.45 1.33 23.79
C ASP A 34 18.89 1.58 22.39
N LEU A 35 17.55 1.62 22.25
CA LEU A 35 16.88 1.99 21.00
C LEU A 35 17.21 3.41 20.54
N LEU A 36 17.44 4.34 21.47
CA LEU A 36 17.76 5.73 21.14
C LEU A 36 19.18 5.92 20.59
N LYS A 37 20.08 4.95 20.85
CA LYS A 37 21.47 4.99 20.36
C LYS A 37 21.62 4.41 18.96
N LEU A 38 20.57 3.77 18.43
CA LEU A 38 20.60 3.15 17.10
C LEU A 38 20.32 4.16 15.99
N ASP A 39 21.10 4.08 14.91
CA ASP A 39 20.81 4.77 13.67
C ASP A 39 19.99 3.87 12.73
N PHE A 40 18.67 3.97 12.84
CA PHE A 40 17.72 3.17 12.06
C PHE A 40 17.77 3.42 10.54
N LEU A 41 18.47 4.44 10.05
CA LEU A 41 18.68 4.66 8.61
C LEU A 41 19.81 3.80 8.06
N SER A 42 20.74 3.39 8.93
CA SER A 42 21.93 2.62 8.57
C SER A 42 21.73 1.11 8.73
N ILE A 43 20.64 0.67 9.38
CA ILE A 43 20.31 -0.75 9.56
C ILE A 43 19.67 -1.30 8.27
N GLY A 44 20.28 -2.32 7.68
CA GLY A 44 19.74 -3.08 6.56
C GLY A 44 18.74 -4.17 7.00
N GLU A 45 17.88 -4.65 6.10
CA GLU A 45 16.90 -5.72 6.43
C GLU A 45 17.56 -7.03 6.87
N VAL A 46 18.76 -7.32 6.38
CA VAL A 46 19.57 -8.52 6.69
C VAL A 46 20.32 -8.38 8.02
N GLU A 47 20.24 -7.23 8.67
CA GLU A 47 20.90 -6.98 9.95
C GLU A 47 19.90 -6.97 11.12
N VAL A 48 18.60 -7.00 10.84
CA VAL A 48 17.54 -6.96 11.85
C VAL A 48 17.52 -8.24 12.70
N ASP A 49 17.88 -9.38 12.12
CA ASP A 49 17.99 -10.68 12.78
C ASP A 49 19.13 -10.76 13.81
N LYS A 50 20.09 -9.81 13.76
CA LYS A 50 21.17 -9.69 14.74
C LYS A 50 20.76 -9.00 16.05
N PHE A 51 19.55 -8.44 16.13
CA PHE A 51 19.08 -7.77 17.35
C PHE A 51 18.31 -8.74 18.25
N HIS A 52 18.69 -8.79 19.52
CA HIS A 52 17.98 -9.51 20.57
C HIS A 52 17.28 -8.53 21.49
N PHE A 53 16.09 -8.88 21.97
CA PHE A 53 15.27 -7.98 22.77
C PHE A 53 14.95 -8.59 24.13
N GLY A 54 15.23 -7.87 25.22
CA GLY A 54 14.95 -8.35 26.58
C GLY A 54 13.46 -8.50 26.88
N THR A 55 12.59 -7.79 26.15
CA THR A 55 11.13 -7.90 26.29
C THR A 55 10.39 -7.69 24.96
N LEU A 56 9.19 -8.28 24.82
CA LEU A 56 8.31 -8.07 23.66
C LEU A 56 7.99 -6.57 23.38
N PRO A 57 7.73 -5.72 24.39
CA PRO A 57 7.55 -4.28 24.17
C PRO A 57 8.74 -3.59 23.50
N ILE A 58 9.98 -3.99 23.84
CA ILE A 58 11.18 -3.39 23.25
C ILE A 58 11.35 -3.84 21.80
N ALA A 59 11.11 -5.13 21.51
CA ALA A 59 11.08 -5.64 20.14
C ALA A 59 10.04 -4.90 19.28
N PHE A 60 8.86 -4.65 19.84
CA PHE A 60 7.79 -3.92 19.17
C PHE A 60 8.18 -2.46 18.90
N GLU A 61 8.77 -1.77 19.86
CA GLU A 61 9.27 -0.40 19.68
C GLU A 61 10.41 -0.31 18.66
N PHE A 62 11.36 -1.25 18.68
CA PHE A 62 12.40 -1.35 17.66
C PHE A 62 11.79 -1.49 16.27
N TYR A 63 10.87 -2.45 16.09
CA TYR A 63 10.21 -2.69 14.80
C TYR A 63 9.46 -1.44 14.31
N ASN A 64 8.75 -0.74 15.19
CA ASN A 64 8.04 0.48 14.82
C ASN A 64 8.98 1.58 14.35
N LYS A 65 10.10 1.80 15.06
CA LYS A 65 11.12 2.78 14.70
C LYS A 65 11.83 2.43 13.40
N PHE A 66 12.21 1.17 13.23
CA PHE A 66 12.82 0.64 12.01
C PHE A 66 11.87 0.71 10.82
N ALA A 67 10.62 0.26 10.96
CA ALA A 67 9.62 0.36 9.90
C ALA A 67 9.42 1.82 9.47
N LYS A 68 9.33 2.74 10.43
CA LYS A 68 9.21 4.17 10.16
C LYS A 68 10.41 4.75 9.41
N SER A 69 11.64 4.37 9.75
CA SER A 69 12.84 4.84 9.04
C SER A 69 12.88 4.32 7.60
N GLN A 70 12.41 3.10 7.37
CA GLN A 70 12.29 2.47 6.04
C GLN A 70 11.06 2.97 5.25
N GLY A 71 10.31 3.96 5.76
CA GLY A 71 9.08 4.45 5.15
C GLY A 71 7.94 3.41 5.12
N LYS A 72 8.11 2.28 5.82
CA LYS A 72 7.04 1.31 6.06
C LYS A 72 6.07 1.92 7.06
N ARG A 73 4.78 1.68 6.85
CA ARG A 73 3.76 2.18 7.77
C ARG A 73 3.90 1.44 9.10
N GLU A 74 3.85 2.20 10.19
CA GLU A 74 3.77 1.63 11.54
C GLU A 74 2.64 0.57 11.57
N PRO A 75 2.90 -0.63 12.11
CA PRO A 75 1.88 -1.64 12.28
C PRO A 75 0.76 -1.05 13.13
N LYS A 76 -0.46 -1.10 12.62
CA LYS A 76 -1.63 -0.68 13.39
C LYS A 76 -1.88 -1.74 14.46
N THR A 77 -2.25 -1.29 15.65
CA THR A 77 -2.78 -2.19 16.69
C THR A 77 -3.90 -3.04 16.08
N GLU A 78 -3.85 -4.35 16.33
CA GLU A 78 -4.92 -5.23 15.88
C GLU A 78 -6.24 -4.81 16.54
N THR A 79 -7.18 -4.39 15.71
CA THR A 79 -8.54 -4.02 16.14
C THR A 79 -9.52 -5.18 15.96
N ARG A 80 -9.04 -6.35 15.54
CA ARG A 80 -9.85 -7.56 15.33
C ARG A 80 -10.02 -8.26 16.66
N THR A 81 -11.25 -8.45 17.09
CA THR A 81 -11.59 -9.14 18.35
C THR A 81 -11.76 -10.65 18.20
N GLY A 82 -11.48 -11.21 17.02
CA GLY A 82 -11.77 -12.62 16.73
C GLY A 82 -13.27 -12.94 16.68
N CYS A 83 -14.13 -11.96 16.36
CA CYS A 83 -15.57 -12.17 16.24
C CYS A 83 -15.91 -13.24 15.18
N GLU A 84 -16.71 -14.24 15.55
CA GLU A 84 -17.14 -15.33 14.68
C GLU A 84 -18.48 -15.04 13.96
N ALA A 85 -19.01 -13.82 14.09
CA ALA A 85 -20.18 -13.42 13.34
C ALA A 85 -19.91 -13.48 11.83
N GLN A 86 -20.76 -14.19 11.10
CA GLN A 86 -20.59 -14.42 9.67
C GLN A 86 -21.91 -14.64 8.95
N PHE A 87 -21.91 -14.29 7.66
CA PHE A 87 -22.99 -14.55 6.74
C PHE A 87 -22.39 -15.07 5.43
N GLN A 88 -22.40 -16.39 5.26
CA GLN A 88 -21.81 -17.05 4.09
C GLN A 88 -22.92 -17.49 3.14
N VAL A 89 -22.77 -17.15 1.86
CA VAL A 89 -23.70 -17.51 0.80
C VAL A 89 -22.94 -18.23 -0.31
N LYS A 90 -23.53 -19.29 -0.87
CA LYS A 90 -22.99 -20.02 -2.02
C LYS A 90 -24.02 -20.10 -3.13
N PHE A 91 -23.56 -19.96 -4.37
CA PHE A 91 -24.41 -20.17 -5.54
C PHE A 91 -24.54 -21.67 -5.82
N VAL A 92 -25.78 -22.16 -5.92
CA VAL A 92 -26.08 -23.57 -6.17
C VAL A 92 -26.58 -23.71 -7.61
N GLY A 93 -25.67 -24.12 -8.49
CA GLY A 93 -25.88 -24.19 -9.94
C GLY A 93 -27.10 -25.01 -10.37
N VAL A 94 -27.39 -26.12 -9.67
CA VAL A 94 -28.56 -26.97 -9.97
C VAL A 94 -29.90 -26.27 -9.73
N THR A 95 -29.94 -25.34 -8.77
CA THR A 95 -31.16 -24.56 -8.49
C THR A 95 -31.14 -23.19 -9.17
N GLY A 96 -29.99 -22.76 -9.70
CA GLY A 96 -29.76 -21.40 -10.20
C GLY A 96 -29.92 -20.31 -9.13
N ARG A 97 -29.83 -20.65 -7.83
CA ARG A 97 -30.11 -19.75 -6.71
C ARG A 97 -28.94 -19.65 -5.74
N TRP A 98 -28.89 -18.56 -5.00
CA TRP A 98 -27.97 -18.35 -3.89
C TRP A 98 -28.57 -18.91 -2.59
N HIS A 99 -27.79 -19.70 -1.85
CA HIS A 99 -28.19 -20.31 -0.58
C HIS A 99 -27.27 -19.87 0.54
N VAL A 100 -27.84 -19.60 1.71
CA VAL A 100 -27.06 -19.30 2.93
C VAL A 100 -26.50 -20.62 3.48
N THR A 101 -25.17 -20.72 3.62
CA THR A 101 -24.50 -21.93 4.10
C THR A 101 -24.07 -21.84 5.56
N GLN A 102 -23.74 -20.64 6.04
CA GLN A 102 -23.38 -20.40 7.43
C GLN A 102 -23.93 -19.02 7.84
N PHE A 103 -24.55 -18.96 9.01
CA PHE A 103 -25.02 -17.71 9.59
C PHE A 103 -24.79 -17.74 11.11
N SER A 104 -24.02 -16.76 11.60
CA SER A 104 -23.87 -16.47 13.01
C SER A 104 -23.99 -14.97 13.20
N ASN A 105 -24.93 -14.54 14.06
CA ASN A 105 -25.09 -13.14 14.44
C ASN A 105 -24.71 -12.92 15.91
N VAL A 106 -23.94 -13.83 16.49
CA VAL A 106 -23.41 -13.67 17.85
C VAL A 106 -22.11 -12.88 17.73
N HIS A 107 -22.08 -11.72 18.38
CA HIS A 107 -20.94 -10.83 18.38
C HIS A 107 -20.25 -10.85 19.75
N ASN A 108 -18.93 -10.77 19.76
CA ASN A 108 -18.13 -10.65 20.99
C ASN A 108 -17.74 -9.20 21.32
N HIS A 109 -18.33 -8.24 20.63
CA HIS A 109 -18.10 -6.81 20.78
C HIS A 109 -19.42 -6.06 20.57
N GLU A 110 -19.46 -4.81 21.04
CA GLU A 110 -20.60 -3.94 20.78
C GLU A 110 -20.71 -3.61 19.28
N LEU A 111 -21.93 -3.52 18.79
CA LEU A 111 -22.18 -3.08 17.42
C LEU A 111 -22.02 -1.57 17.31
N LEU A 112 -21.48 -1.13 16.18
CA LEU A 112 -21.31 0.29 15.92
C LEU A 112 -22.67 1.00 15.88
N GLU A 113 -22.76 2.17 16.54
CA GLU A 113 -23.96 2.99 16.52
C GLU A 113 -24.41 3.31 15.08
N GLY A 114 -25.71 3.23 14.83
CA GLY A 114 -26.29 3.44 13.49
C GLY A 114 -25.86 4.76 12.83
N ARG A 115 -25.68 5.84 13.60
CA ARG A 115 -25.22 7.13 13.07
C ARG A 115 -23.79 7.10 12.53
N LEU A 116 -22.96 6.17 13.00
CA LEU A 116 -21.56 6.00 12.61
C LEU A 116 -21.39 4.94 11.52
N SER A 117 -22.41 4.13 11.25
CA SER A 117 -22.39 3.08 10.20
C SER A 117 -21.99 3.60 8.82
N ARG A 118 -22.40 4.81 8.48
CA ARG A 118 -22.01 5.55 7.26
C ARG A 118 -20.51 5.81 7.12
N LEU A 119 -19.74 5.77 8.21
CA LEU A 119 -18.29 5.93 8.22
C LEU A 119 -17.56 4.59 8.06
N LEU A 120 -18.27 3.46 7.98
CA LEU A 120 -17.67 2.15 7.69
C LEU A 120 -17.06 2.15 6.28
N PRO A 121 -15.88 1.55 6.07
CA PRO A 121 -15.18 1.58 4.79
C PRO A 121 -16.04 1.22 3.56
N GLY A 122 -16.96 0.26 3.68
CA GLY A 122 -17.87 -0.12 2.59
C GLY A 122 -19.02 0.85 2.33
N HIS A 123 -19.35 1.71 3.30
CA HIS A 123 -20.41 2.71 3.19
C HIS A 123 -19.85 4.10 2.84
N ARG A 124 -18.55 4.32 3.07
CA ARG A 124 -17.87 5.55 2.70
C ARG A 124 -17.75 5.67 1.19
N SER A 125 -18.50 6.62 0.62
CA SER A 125 -18.41 6.94 -0.80
C SER A 125 -18.71 8.41 -1.02
N MET A 126 -17.95 9.02 -1.93
CA MET A 126 -18.31 10.32 -2.51
C MET A 126 -19.34 10.08 -3.62
N SER A 127 -20.32 10.97 -3.75
CA SER A 127 -21.29 10.87 -4.84
C SER A 127 -20.63 11.12 -6.19
N LYS A 128 -21.26 10.59 -7.25
CA LYS A 128 -20.81 10.79 -8.63
C LYS A 128 -20.80 12.27 -9.05
N ALA A 129 -21.57 13.14 -8.38
CA ALA A 129 -21.61 14.58 -8.63
C ALA A 129 -20.53 15.35 -7.84
N GLU A 130 -20.20 14.92 -6.61
CA GLU A 130 -19.19 15.57 -5.77
C GLU A 130 -17.76 15.35 -6.29
N ILE A 131 -17.48 14.20 -6.91
CA ILE A 131 -16.16 13.89 -7.47
C ILE A 131 -15.71 14.91 -8.54
N PRO A 132 -16.49 15.16 -9.62
CA PRO A 132 -16.11 16.16 -10.62
C PRO A 132 -16.09 17.58 -10.04
N LEU A 133 -16.99 17.91 -9.10
CA LEU A 133 -16.99 19.19 -8.41
C LEU A 133 -15.67 19.43 -7.66
N MET A 134 -15.25 18.45 -6.84
CA MET A 134 -13.97 18.49 -6.15
C MET A 134 -12.80 18.67 -7.12
N ASN A 135 -12.78 17.90 -8.21
CA ASN A 135 -11.69 17.98 -9.20
C ASN A 135 -11.63 19.34 -9.89
N ASN A 136 -12.77 19.97 -10.19
CA ASN A 136 -12.83 21.29 -10.80
C ASN A 136 -12.35 22.40 -9.84
N MET A 137 -12.72 22.32 -8.56
CA MET A 137 -12.22 23.25 -7.54
C MET A 137 -10.70 23.13 -7.37
N ARG A 138 -10.18 21.90 -7.39
CA ARG A 138 -8.73 21.67 -7.33
C ARG A 138 -7.98 22.19 -8.55
N LYS A 139 -8.56 22.09 -9.75
CA LYS A 139 -8.02 22.74 -10.96
C LYS A 139 -7.95 24.27 -10.80
N SER A 140 -8.87 24.84 -10.03
CA SER A 140 -8.89 26.26 -9.66
C SER A 140 -7.99 26.60 -8.47
N ARG A 141 -7.05 25.71 -8.10
CA ARG A 141 -6.10 25.84 -6.98
C ARG A 141 -6.71 25.93 -5.58
N ILE A 142 -7.97 25.54 -5.41
CA ILE A 142 -8.58 25.43 -4.08
C ILE A 142 -8.04 24.16 -3.40
N SER A 143 -7.63 24.29 -2.14
CA SER A 143 -7.05 23.16 -1.41
C SER A 143 -8.11 22.08 -1.11
N THR A 144 -7.70 20.81 -1.05
CA THR A 144 -8.62 19.70 -0.74
C THR A 144 -9.31 19.89 0.62
N SER A 145 -8.64 20.51 1.61
CA SER A 145 -9.24 20.82 2.90
C SER A 145 -10.33 21.89 2.81
N GLN A 146 -10.13 22.92 1.98
CA GLN A 146 -11.16 23.93 1.70
C GLN A 146 -12.35 23.34 0.95
N VAL A 147 -12.10 22.46 -0.02
CA VAL A 147 -13.18 21.73 -0.71
C VAL A 147 -13.96 20.86 0.27
N TYR A 148 -13.30 20.16 1.19
CA TYR A 148 -13.96 19.37 2.22
C TYR A 148 -14.85 20.23 3.12
N ALA A 149 -14.34 21.37 3.59
CA ALA A 149 -15.10 22.31 4.42
C ALA A 149 -16.33 22.86 3.68
N LEU A 150 -16.20 23.17 2.39
CA LEU A 150 -17.32 23.63 1.57
C LEU A 150 -18.39 22.55 1.41
N LEU A 151 -18.01 21.31 1.07
CA LEU A 151 -18.96 20.20 0.94
C LEU A 151 -19.66 19.93 2.27
N ALA A 152 -18.94 19.97 3.38
CA ALA A 152 -19.52 19.84 4.71
C ALA A 152 -20.54 20.97 5.00
N SER A 153 -20.21 22.21 4.67
CA SER A 153 -21.10 23.35 4.83
C SER A 153 -22.36 23.22 3.97
N GLN A 154 -22.25 22.69 2.75
CA GLN A 154 -23.39 22.45 1.86
C GLN A 154 -24.29 21.33 2.37
N SER A 155 -23.71 20.28 2.95
CA SER A 155 -24.45 19.16 3.54
C SER A 155 -25.01 19.45 4.93
N GLY A 156 -24.76 20.63 5.49
CA GLY A 156 -25.24 21.09 6.80
C GLY A 156 -24.16 21.09 7.88
N TYR A 157 -23.28 20.09 7.92
CA TYR A 157 -22.06 20.08 8.72
C TYR A 157 -21.19 18.84 8.37
N PHE A 158 -20.02 18.72 8.99
CA PHE A 158 -19.10 17.57 8.78
C PHE A 158 -19.72 16.22 9.11
N ASP A 159 -20.62 16.17 10.10
CA ASP A 159 -21.32 14.96 10.51
C ASP A 159 -22.37 14.49 9.50
N LYS A 160 -22.60 15.23 8.39
CA LYS A 160 -23.50 14.85 7.30
C LYS A 160 -22.79 14.23 6.09
N LEU A 161 -21.47 14.38 5.98
CA LEU A 161 -20.67 13.70 4.95
C LEU A 161 -20.35 12.23 5.30
N ASN A 162 -20.71 11.31 4.41
CA ASN A 162 -20.46 9.87 4.60
C ASN A 162 -18.99 9.49 4.38
N TYR A 163 -18.07 10.45 4.28
CA TYR A 163 -16.67 10.23 3.97
C TYR A 163 -15.81 11.28 4.67
N GLY A 164 -14.57 10.92 4.97
CA GLY A 164 -13.59 11.82 5.58
C GLY A 164 -12.66 12.46 4.56
N PRO A 165 -11.77 13.37 5.01
CA PRO A 165 -10.74 13.97 4.16
C PRO A 165 -9.85 12.93 3.48
N ARG A 166 -9.56 11.81 4.17
CA ARG A 166 -8.74 10.73 3.62
C ARG A 166 -9.37 10.10 2.39
N ASP A 167 -10.68 9.94 2.37
CA ASP A 167 -11.39 9.36 1.23
C ASP A 167 -11.31 10.27 0.01
N MET A 168 -11.35 11.59 0.19
CA MET A 168 -11.10 12.55 -0.91
C MET A 168 -9.69 12.38 -1.50
N TYR A 169 -8.67 12.23 -0.66
CA TYR A 169 -7.31 11.96 -1.15
C TYR A 169 -7.20 10.63 -1.88
N ASN A 170 -7.89 9.59 -1.42
CA ASN A 170 -7.95 8.31 -2.10
C ASN A 170 -8.64 8.44 -3.48
N GLN A 171 -9.72 9.23 -3.59
CA GLN A 171 -10.38 9.52 -4.87
C GLN A 171 -9.45 10.29 -5.83
N ILE A 172 -8.69 11.25 -5.32
CA ILE A 172 -7.69 11.98 -6.10
C ILE A 172 -6.59 11.04 -6.61
N ALA A 173 -6.11 10.12 -5.77
CA ALA A 173 -5.12 9.13 -6.16
C ALA A 173 -5.68 8.18 -7.24
N LYS A 174 -6.92 7.71 -7.06
CA LYS A 174 -7.61 6.88 -8.05
C LYS A 174 -7.73 7.57 -9.40
N ALA A 175 -8.17 8.83 -9.42
CA ALA A 175 -8.29 9.61 -10.65
C ALA A 175 -6.94 9.79 -11.39
N ARG A 176 -5.81 9.78 -10.67
CA ARG A 176 -4.47 9.81 -11.28
C ARG A 176 -4.09 8.46 -11.90
N CYS A 177 -4.47 7.35 -11.27
CA CYS A 177 -4.24 6.02 -11.81
C CYS A 177 -5.05 5.78 -13.09
N ASP A 178 -6.31 6.25 -13.13
CA ASP A 178 -7.16 6.12 -14.32
C ASP A 178 -6.54 6.82 -15.55
N ILE A 179 -5.88 7.98 -15.36
CA ILE A 179 -5.16 8.69 -16.43
C ILE A 179 -3.94 7.87 -16.91
N LEU A 180 -3.18 7.26 -16.00
CA LEU A 180 -2.00 6.47 -16.35
C LEU A 180 -2.37 5.22 -17.14
N GLU A 181 -3.49 4.57 -16.80
CA GLU A 181 -4.01 3.43 -17.56
C GLU A 181 -4.39 3.85 -18.99
N ASP A 182 -5.04 5.00 -19.16
CA ASP A 182 -5.44 5.53 -20.46
C ASP A 182 -4.22 5.90 -21.34
N VAL A 183 -3.20 6.52 -20.75
CA VAL A 183 -1.92 6.78 -21.44
C VAL A 183 -1.23 5.48 -21.84
N GLY A 184 -1.21 4.46 -20.97
CA GLY A 184 -0.64 3.17 -21.30
C GLY A 184 -1.36 2.49 -22.48
N ARG A 185 -2.69 2.53 -22.49
CA ARG A 185 -3.50 2.02 -23.61
C ARG A 185 -3.25 2.80 -24.89
N ALA A 186 -3.16 4.13 -24.83
CA ALA A 186 -2.86 4.96 -25.98
C ALA A 186 -1.45 4.71 -26.55
N LEU A 187 -0.45 4.54 -25.69
CA LEU A 187 0.92 4.20 -26.11
C LEU A 187 0.96 2.83 -26.80
N ASN A 188 0.33 1.81 -26.21
CA ASN A 188 0.25 0.48 -26.83
C ASN A 188 -0.43 0.53 -28.21
N TYR A 189 -1.54 1.27 -28.33
CA TYR A 189 -2.21 1.47 -29.62
C TYR A 189 -1.30 2.15 -30.65
N LEU A 190 -0.57 3.20 -30.26
CA LEU A 190 0.37 3.89 -31.14
C LEU A 190 1.54 2.99 -31.55
N GLU A 191 2.05 2.14 -30.66
CA GLU A 191 3.07 1.14 -30.98
C GLU A 191 2.55 0.10 -31.97
N GLU A 192 1.34 -0.42 -31.78
CA GLU A 192 0.70 -1.34 -32.72
C GLU A 192 0.51 -0.71 -34.11
N MET A 193 0.10 0.55 -34.16
CA MET A 193 -0.05 1.28 -35.42
C MET A 193 1.30 1.56 -36.09
N ALA A 194 2.34 1.83 -35.30
CA ALA A 194 3.71 2.01 -35.82
C ALA A 194 4.29 0.74 -36.43
N VAL A 195 3.88 -0.44 -35.96
CA VAL A 195 4.23 -1.73 -36.59
C VAL A 195 3.49 -1.92 -37.91
N LYS A 196 2.21 -1.55 -37.98
CA LYS A 196 1.37 -1.70 -39.17
C LYS A 196 1.73 -0.74 -40.30
N ASP A 197 2.05 0.51 -39.98
CA ASP A 197 2.33 1.55 -40.98
C ASP A 197 3.64 2.31 -40.66
N LYS A 198 4.75 1.58 -40.81
CA LYS A 198 6.11 2.04 -40.49
C LYS A 198 6.51 3.41 -41.10
N PRO A 199 6.12 3.81 -42.33
CA PRO A 199 6.49 5.13 -42.86
C PRO A 199 5.74 6.29 -42.19
N LEU A 200 4.59 6.06 -41.56
CA LEU A 200 3.77 7.09 -40.91
C LEU A 200 4.23 7.40 -39.47
N TYR A 201 4.89 6.46 -38.78
CA TYR A 201 5.30 6.62 -37.39
C TYR A 201 6.82 6.64 -37.24
N ARG A 202 7.36 7.70 -36.63
CA ARG A 202 8.78 7.81 -36.26
C ARG A 202 8.94 7.88 -34.75
N ARG A 203 9.86 7.07 -34.21
CA ARG A 203 10.29 7.15 -32.82
C ARG A 203 11.16 8.40 -32.66
N ALA A 204 10.66 9.39 -31.93
CA ALA A 204 11.43 10.56 -31.52
C ALA A 204 11.93 10.34 -30.08
N SER A 205 13.25 10.30 -29.89
CA SER A 205 13.85 10.41 -28.56
C SER A 205 14.06 11.89 -28.27
N CYS A 206 13.53 12.37 -27.15
CA CYS A 206 13.84 13.69 -26.64
C CYS A 206 14.83 13.54 -25.50
N ASP A 207 16.11 13.79 -25.76
CA ASP A 207 17.08 13.97 -24.70
C ASP A 207 16.72 15.28 -23.97
N GLY A 208 16.71 15.24 -22.64
CA GLY A 208 16.04 16.21 -21.75
C GLY A 208 15.99 17.68 -22.22
N TRP A 209 14.80 18.30 -22.09
CA TRP A 209 14.46 19.72 -22.31
C TRP A 209 14.95 20.40 -23.60
N LYS A 210 15.61 19.73 -24.53
CA LYS A 210 16.16 20.39 -25.72
C LYS A 210 15.28 20.14 -26.94
N ARG A 211 14.60 21.23 -27.33
CA ARG A 211 14.12 21.63 -28.67
C ARG A 211 14.43 20.60 -29.78
N CYS A 212 13.38 20.03 -30.40
CA CYS A 212 13.52 19.24 -31.63
C CYS A 212 14.30 20.04 -32.68
N GLN A 213 15.41 19.47 -33.16
CA GLN A 213 16.15 20.04 -34.29
C GLN A 213 15.31 19.87 -35.57
N PRO A 214 15.09 20.92 -36.36
CA PRO A 214 14.33 20.84 -37.59
C PRO A 214 15.18 20.18 -38.68
N SER A 215 15.08 18.87 -38.85
CA SER A 215 15.71 18.19 -39.98
C SER A 215 14.76 17.89 -41.14
N GLN A 216 13.52 18.40 -41.16
CA GLN A 216 12.59 18.26 -42.30
C GLN A 216 11.61 19.46 -42.41
N PRO A 217 11.14 19.85 -43.62
CA PRO A 217 10.49 21.14 -43.85
C PRO A 217 9.01 21.26 -43.40
N ASN A 218 8.39 20.23 -42.81
CA ASN A 218 6.92 20.18 -42.65
C ASN A 218 6.44 19.89 -41.21
N CYS A 219 7.12 20.39 -40.17
CA CYS A 219 6.58 20.35 -38.80
C CYS A 219 6.13 21.75 -38.34
N CYS A 220 4.93 22.15 -38.76
CA CYS A 220 4.18 23.21 -38.07
C CYS A 220 3.28 22.60 -36.99
N LEU A 221 3.16 23.32 -35.88
CA LEU A 221 2.25 23.11 -34.73
C LEU A 221 2.72 22.16 -33.62
N CYS A 222 3.62 22.66 -32.77
CA CYS A 222 3.56 22.33 -31.35
C CYS A 222 4.18 23.48 -30.52
N CYS A 223 3.40 24.54 -30.32
CA CYS A 223 3.72 25.54 -29.30
C CYS A 223 2.44 26.30 -28.93
N MET A 224 1.84 25.93 -27.80
CA MET A 224 0.84 26.64 -26.97
C MET A 224 0.21 25.55 -26.09
N HIS A 225 0.31 25.48 -24.77
CA HIS A 225 0.53 26.46 -23.72
C HIS A 225 1.12 25.74 -22.50
N CYS A 226 2.23 26.27 -21.96
CA CYS A 226 2.57 26.10 -20.56
C CYS A 226 2.67 27.52 -19.99
N ASN A 227 1.73 27.92 -19.15
CA ASN A 227 1.96 29.02 -18.23
C ASN A 227 1.03 28.92 -17.01
N ARG A 228 1.69 28.79 -15.87
CA ARG A 228 1.24 28.96 -14.48
C ARG A 228 0.12 28.05 -14.00
#